data_AF-A0A916MTB9-F1
#
_entry.id   AF-A0A916MTB9-F1
#
_cell.length_a   1.000
_cell.length_b   1.000
_cell.length_c   1.000
_cell.angle_alpha   90.00
_cell.angle_beta   90.00
_cell.angle_gamma   90.00
#
_symmetry.space_group_name_H-M   'P 1'
#
loop_
_entity.id
_entity.type
_entity.pdbx_description
1 polymer ?
#
loop_
_entity_poly.entity_id
_entity_poly.type
_entity_poly.pdbx_seq_one_letter_code
_entity_poly.pdbx_strand_id
1 'polypeptide(L)'
;MTTELFSSPTLTAHEHIGFELGWDYAHYRLVPPAPYAQEPSPLRHGWLAGQAAFGSRTLQPTRPVRKWLQLRLHAWLRGRSVELVQVTPHYLQQIDVSHCPITRVSLSSATLDSSDGSVDRVRNDAGYAAGNLAVMSTKANHAKAGYGFRDAIGFVRQIETGKLGGIDGLTAAQWSRVAVLCSFVEPLAHDEACTVPLLVLPPNRLRLFNPVQALQAFISQQLLSPGWSHRASRFEDLLPGKPAKRAFLTFFHALLPRVLEAGRGGAAQHTRWAIEDAWRNPLVIKRWTTFARLLTAAQCEALVARATAKKLGSLRVEQLADEQATEGWNLDSRGYVPHSVLMKRWPATSSHGVGEQRADGAFQASLPL
;
A
#
# COMPACT_ATOMS: atom_id res chain seq x y z
N MET A 1 45.83 -30.50 24.29
CA MET A 1 44.53 -29.88 24.63
C MET A 1 44.41 -28.60 23.82
N THR A 2 43.78 -28.69 22.66
CA THR A 2 43.51 -27.57 21.76
C THR A 2 42.22 -26.88 22.22
N THR A 3 42.37 -25.66 22.73
CA THR A 3 41.25 -24.78 23.06
C THR A 3 40.61 -24.33 21.75
N GLU A 4 39.53 -25.01 21.33
CA GLU A 4 38.68 -24.50 20.27
C GLU A 4 38.04 -23.20 20.76
N LEU A 5 38.50 -22.09 20.16
CA LEU A 5 37.84 -20.80 20.24
C LEU A 5 36.45 -20.97 19.64
N PHE A 6 35.42 -21.07 20.50
CA PHE A 6 34.02 -20.99 20.11
C PHE A 6 33.76 -19.64 19.43
N SER A 7 33.91 -19.62 18.11
CA SER A 7 33.37 -18.54 17.28
C SER A 7 31.86 -18.60 17.46
N SER A 8 31.30 -17.63 18.20
CA SER A 8 29.85 -17.50 18.32
C SER A 8 29.29 -17.34 16.90
N PRO A 9 28.36 -18.19 16.44
CA PRO A 9 27.80 -18.05 15.10
C PRO A 9 27.09 -16.71 15.03
N THR A 10 27.61 -15.83 14.19
CA THR A 10 26.97 -14.56 13.90
C THR A 10 25.73 -14.84 13.08
N LEU A 11 24.54 -14.58 13.64
CA LEU A 11 23.26 -14.81 12.96
C LEU A 11 23.15 -13.91 11.73
N THR A 12 22.70 -14.49 10.62
CA THR A 12 22.30 -13.71 9.45
C THR A 12 21.05 -12.89 9.78
N ALA A 13 20.85 -11.77 9.08
CA ALA A 13 19.61 -10.98 9.21
C ALA A 13 18.34 -11.85 8.98
N HIS A 14 18.42 -12.80 8.05
CA HIS A 14 17.32 -13.71 7.74
C HIS A 14 16.98 -14.66 8.90
N GLU A 15 17.98 -15.24 9.57
CA GLU A 15 17.77 -16.09 10.75
C GLU A 15 17.20 -15.28 11.92
N HIS A 16 17.71 -14.07 12.12
CA HIS A 16 17.21 -13.18 13.17
C HIS A 16 15.72 -12.83 12.97
N ILE A 17 15.33 -12.45 11.75
CA ILE A 17 13.93 -12.18 11.40
C ILE A 17 13.06 -13.44 11.62
N GLY A 18 13.57 -14.62 11.25
CA GLY A 18 12.89 -15.88 11.49
C GLY A 18 12.63 -16.09 12.98
N PHE A 19 13.64 -15.87 13.82
CA PHE A 19 13.50 -15.94 15.28
C PHE A 19 12.46 -14.95 15.82
N GLU A 20 12.53 -13.67 15.43
CA GLU A 20 11.55 -12.66 15.86
C GLU A 20 10.13 -13.01 15.43
N LEU A 21 9.95 -13.51 14.21
CA LEU A 21 8.64 -13.95 13.74
C LEU A 21 8.11 -15.11 14.60
N GLY A 22 8.96 -16.07 14.96
CA GLY A 22 8.60 -17.18 15.83
C GLY A 22 8.17 -16.71 17.22
N TRP A 23 8.92 -15.75 17.77
CA TRP A 23 8.60 -15.09 19.02
C TRP A 23 7.22 -14.42 18.98
N ASP A 24 6.88 -13.75 17.89
CA ASP A 24 5.55 -13.14 17.71
C ASP A 24 4.42 -14.19 17.60
N TYR A 25 4.65 -15.32 16.93
CA TYR A 25 3.70 -16.44 16.95
C TYR A 25 3.39 -16.88 18.40
N ALA A 26 4.43 -17.01 19.23
CA ALA A 26 4.25 -17.39 20.63
C ALA A 26 3.51 -16.31 21.44
N HIS A 27 3.83 -15.03 21.22
CA HIS A 27 3.20 -13.90 21.91
C HIS A 27 1.68 -13.87 21.69
N TYR A 28 1.21 -14.25 20.50
CA TYR A 28 -0.22 -14.35 20.15
C TYR A 28 -0.82 -15.75 20.35
N ARG A 29 -0.10 -16.65 21.04
CA ARG A 29 -0.53 -18.04 21.29
C ARG A 29 -0.93 -18.80 20.02
N LEU A 30 -0.20 -18.56 18.93
CA LEU A 30 -0.37 -19.25 17.66
C LEU A 30 0.78 -20.23 17.45
N VAL A 31 0.47 -21.32 16.76
CA VAL A 31 1.46 -22.31 16.32
C VAL A 31 1.88 -21.93 14.90
N PRO A 32 3.18 -21.84 14.59
CA PRO A 32 3.65 -21.72 13.21
C PRO A 32 3.08 -22.86 12.35
N PRO A 33 2.71 -22.61 11.09
CA PRO A 33 2.22 -23.68 10.22
C PRO A 33 3.31 -24.73 9.96
N ALA A 34 2.89 -25.95 9.65
CA ALA A 34 3.81 -27.01 9.22
C ALA A 34 4.55 -26.60 7.92
N PRO A 35 5.81 -27.06 7.73
CA PRO A 35 6.60 -27.90 8.64
C PRO A 35 7.30 -27.13 9.77
N TYR A 36 7.18 -25.81 9.81
CA TYR A 36 8.05 -24.94 10.61
C TYR A 36 7.85 -25.01 12.13
N ALA A 37 6.74 -25.59 12.61
CA ALA A 37 6.57 -25.90 14.03
C ALA A 37 7.33 -27.18 14.45
N GLN A 38 7.67 -28.05 13.50
CA GLN A 38 8.21 -29.40 13.74
C GLN A 38 9.71 -29.45 13.46
N GLU A 39 10.14 -28.89 12.34
CA GLU A 39 11.53 -28.93 11.89
C GLU A 39 12.40 -27.85 12.56
N PRO A 40 13.68 -28.13 12.88
CA PRO A 40 14.60 -27.13 13.38
C PRO A 40 14.71 -25.95 12.41
N SER A 41 14.35 -24.76 12.87
CA SER A 41 14.42 -23.53 12.10
C SER A 41 14.53 -22.33 13.05
N PRO A 42 15.04 -21.17 12.59
CA PRO A 42 15.04 -19.96 13.39
C PRO A 42 13.64 -19.59 13.88
N LEU A 43 12.61 -19.79 13.04
CA LEU A 43 11.20 -19.62 13.40
C LEU A 43 10.79 -20.50 14.58
N ARG A 44 11.12 -21.80 14.55
CA ARG A 44 10.82 -22.72 15.64
C ARG A 44 11.54 -22.33 16.92
N HIS A 45 12.82 -21.95 16.82
CA HIS A 45 13.61 -21.53 17.99
C HIS A 45 13.01 -20.30 18.66
N GLY A 46 12.61 -19.29 17.87
CA GLY A 46 11.91 -18.10 18.39
C GLY A 46 10.58 -18.44 19.04
N TRP A 47 9.81 -19.34 18.44
CA TRP A 47 8.51 -19.77 18.97
C TRP A 47 8.63 -20.54 20.29
N LEU A 48 9.61 -21.45 20.43
CA LEU A 48 9.87 -22.16 21.68
C LEU A 48 10.38 -21.20 22.77
N ALA A 49 11.28 -20.29 22.42
CA ALA A 49 11.78 -19.27 23.34
C ALA A 49 10.65 -18.36 23.85
N GLY A 50 9.78 -17.90 22.95
CA GLY A 50 8.62 -17.08 23.30
C GLY A 50 7.63 -17.84 24.17
N GLN A 51 7.35 -19.11 23.90
CA GLN A 51 6.47 -19.92 24.76
C GLN A 51 6.99 -20.01 26.19
N ALA A 52 8.30 -20.24 26.36
CA ALA A 52 8.93 -20.27 27.67
C ALA A 52 8.86 -18.90 28.38
N ALA A 53 8.99 -17.80 27.63
CA ALA A 53 8.98 -16.45 28.18
C ALA A 53 7.57 -15.94 28.56
N PHE A 54 6.58 -16.17 27.71
CA PHE A 54 5.23 -15.63 27.89
C PHE A 54 4.35 -16.51 28.79
N GLY A 55 4.53 -17.84 28.77
CA GLY A 55 3.67 -18.77 29.48
C GLY A 55 2.19 -18.51 29.16
N SER A 56 1.39 -18.18 30.18
CA SER A 56 -0.03 -17.84 30.02
C SER A 56 -0.30 -16.39 29.62
N ARG A 57 0.68 -15.48 29.72
CA ARG A 57 0.54 -14.04 29.43
C ARG A 57 0.71 -13.78 27.92
N THR A 58 -0.34 -14.08 27.17
CA THR A 58 -0.36 -13.97 25.70
C THR A 58 -1.48 -13.05 25.22
N LEU A 59 -1.32 -12.52 24.00
CA LEU A 59 -2.30 -11.66 23.34
C LEU A 59 -3.30 -12.49 22.53
N GLN A 60 -4.50 -11.95 22.33
CA GLN A 60 -5.55 -12.61 21.53
C GLN A 60 -5.25 -12.50 20.03
N PRO A 61 -5.27 -13.62 19.26
CA PRO A 61 -5.00 -13.61 17.84
C PRO A 61 -6.24 -13.17 17.05
N THR A 62 -6.37 -11.88 16.78
CA THR A 62 -7.42 -11.33 15.91
C THR A 62 -7.17 -11.69 14.43
N ARG A 63 -8.20 -11.53 13.57
CA ARG A 63 -8.05 -11.77 12.12
C ARG A 63 -6.91 -10.95 11.48
N PRO A 64 -6.75 -9.64 11.76
CA PRO A 64 -5.63 -8.87 11.24
C PRO A 64 -4.26 -9.37 11.73
N VAL A 65 -4.16 -9.84 12.97
CA VAL A 65 -2.91 -10.44 13.51
C VAL A 65 -2.54 -11.70 12.73
N ARG A 66 -3.49 -12.61 12.49
CA ARG A 66 -3.23 -13.83 11.70
C ARG A 66 -2.76 -13.48 10.28
N LYS A 67 -3.41 -12.52 9.63
CA LYS A 67 -3.02 -12.04 8.29
C LYS A 67 -1.62 -11.41 8.29
N TRP A 68 -1.28 -10.66 9.33
CA TRP A 68 0.04 -10.05 9.50
C TRP A 68 1.16 -11.08 9.68
N LEU A 69 0.95 -12.08 10.55
CA LEU A 69 1.91 -13.17 10.74
C LEU A 69 2.07 -14.01 9.46
N GLN A 70 0.97 -14.29 8.75
CA GLN A 70 1.02 -14.98 7.47
C GLN A 70 1.80 -14.20 6.42
N LEU A 71 1.58 -12.88 6.32
CA LEU A 71 2.33 -12.00 5.42
C LEU A 71 3.83 -12.05 5.74
N ARG A 72 4.20 -11.94 7.01
CA ARG A 72 5.61 -11.99 7.45
C ARG A 72 6.24 -13.35 7.20
N LEU A 73 5.52 -14.44 7.43
CA LEU A 73 6.00 -15.78 7.11
C LEU A 73 6.24 -15.92 5.61
N HIS A 74 5.28 -15.54 4.77
CA HIS A 74 5.44 -15.61 3.32
C HIS A 74 6.55 -14.68 2.82
N ALA A 75 6.78 -13.53 3.45
CA ALA A 75 7.88 -12.65 3.13
C ALA A 75 9.23 -13.28 3.50
N TRP A 76 9.34 -13.79 4.73
CA TRP A 76 10.53 -14.49 5.23
C TRP A 76 10.90 -15.65 4.31
N LEU A 77 9.98 -16.55 3.98
CA LEU A 77 10.24 -17.69 3.09
C LEU A 77 10.77 -17.30 1.69
N ARG A 78 10.51 -16.08 1.22
CA ARG A 78 10.98 -15.56 -0.07
C ARG A 78 12.14 -14.57 0.07
N GLY A 79 12.71 -14.43 1.28
CA GLY A 79 13.76 -13.46 1.59
C GLY A 79 13.33 -12.00 1.41
N ARG A 80 12.02 -11.71 1.40
CA ARG A 80 11.49 -10.35 1.22
C ARG A 80 11.49 -9.59 2.54
N SER A 81 11.85 -8.32 2.49
CA SER A 81 11.81 -7.45 3.66
C SER A 81 10.39 -7.04 4.02
N VAL A 82 10.11 -6.90 5.32
CA VAL A 82 8.88 -6.30 5.85
C VAL A 82 9.26 -5.13 6.74
N GLU A 83 8.67 -3.97 6.50
CA GLU A 83 8.82 -2.78 7.34
C GLU A 83 7.88 -2.93 8.55
N LEU A 84 8.43 -3.15 9.75
CA LEU A 84 7.64 -3.58 10.91
C LEU A 84 7.08 -2.43 11.76
N VAL A 85 7.49 -1.18 11.54
CA VAL A 85 7.01 -0.02 12.28
C VAL A 85 5.62 0.39 11.80
N GLN A 86 5.40 0.50 10.48
CA GLN A 86 4.11 0.91 9.93
C GLN A 86 3.26 -0.27 9.46
N VAL A 87 3.85 -1.36 8.95
CA VAL A 87 3.09 -2.56 8.56
C VAL A 87 2.73 -3.39 9.79
N THR A 88 1.67 -2.97 10.46
CA THR A 88 1.10 -3.57 11.66
C THR A 88 -0.22 -4.30 11.36
N PRO A 89 -0.75 -5.12 12.30
CA PRO A 89 -2.10 -5.67 12.18
C PRO A 89 -3.18 -4.60 11.94
N HIS A 90 -3.08 -3.45 12.61
CA HIS A 90 -4.01 -2.33 12.42
C HIS A 90 -3.89 -1.74 11.01
N TYR A 91 -2.67 -1.58 10.49
CA TYR A 91 -2.46 -1.15 9.10
C TYR A 91 -3.14 -2.10 8.10
N LEU A 92 -2.98 -3.43 8.29
CA LEU A 92 -3.61 -4.41 7.42
C LEU A 92 -5.14 -4.39 7.49
N GLN A 93 -5.71 -4.09 8.65
CA GLN A 93 -7.15 -3.88 8.80
C GLN A 93 -7.63 -2.65 8.01
N GLN A 94 -6.85 -1.57 8.01
CA GLN A 94 -7.22 -0.33 7.30
C GLN A 94 -7.20 -0.47 5.78
N ILE A 95 -6.35 -1.35 5.23
CA ILE A 95 -6.28 -1.60 3.78
C ILE A 95 -7.14 -2.77 3.32
N ASP A 96 -7.86 -3.43 4.24
CA ASP A 96 -8.75 -4.53 3.91
C ASP A 96 -9.93 -4.02 3.09
N VAL A 97 -10.35 -4.80 2.10
CA VAL A 97 -11.45 -4.45 1.18
C VAL A 97 -12.37 -5.65 0.98
N SER A 98 -13.64 -5.39 0.71
CA SER A 98 -14.62 -6.47 0.48
C SER A 98 -14.55 -7.04 -0.93
N HIS A 99 -14.08 -6.27 -1.91
CA HIS A 99 -14.01 -6.67 -3.32
C HIS A 99 -12.63 -6.38 -3.90
N CYS A 100 -12.18 -7.26 -4.79
CA CYS A 100 -10.92 -7.07 -5.49
C CYS A 100 -10.97 -5.81 -6.39
N PRO A 101 -10.00 -4.89 -6.31
CA PRO A 101 -9.98 -3.70 -7.17
C PRO A 101 -9.78 -4.05 -8.66
N ILE A 102 -9.19 -5.21 -8.96
CA ILE A 102 -8.86 -5.63 -10.33
C ILE A 102 -9.99 -6.46 -10.95
N THR A 103 -10.37 -7.55 -10.29
CA THR A 103 -11.38 -8.51 -10.79
C THR A 103 -12.81 -8.15 -10.39
N ARG A 104 -12.98 -7.26 -9.40
CA ARG A 104 -14.27 -6.83 -8.82
C ARG A 104 -15.11 -7.93 -8.17
N VAL A 105 -14.58 -9.14 -8.03
CA VAL A 105 -15.22 -10.21 -7.27
C VAL A 105 -15.13 -9.94 -5.76
N SER A 106 -16.10 -10.43 -5.00
CA SER A 106 -16.04 -10.45 -3.54
C SER A 106 -14.83 -11.25 -3.08
N LEU A 107 -14.10 -10.75 -2.08
CA LEU A 107 -12.93 -11.42 -1.54
C LEU A 107 -13.33 -12.46 -0.49
N SER A 108 -12.93 -13.70 -0.70
CA SER A 108 -13.02 -14.77 0.29
C SER A 108 -11.81 -14.75 1.23
N SER A 109 -11.84 -15.59 2.26
CA SER A 109 -10.75 -15.69 3.23
C SER A 109 -10.59 -17.14 3.64
N ALA A 110 -9.39 -17.68 3.42
CA ALA A 110 -9.01 -19.03 3.81
C ALA A 110 -9.88 -20.14 3.17
N THR A 111 -10.34 -19.92 1.93
CA THR A 111 -11.00 -20.97 1.13
C THR A 111 -10.03 -21.65 0.17
N LEU A 112 -8.81 -21.11 0.02
CA LEU A 112 -7.80 -21.53 -0.97
C LEU A 112 -8.26 -21.31 -2.43
N ASP A 113 -9.30 -20.50 -2.63
CA ASP A 113 -9.82 -20.18 -3.95
C ASP A 113 -9.11 -18.97 -4.57
N SER A 114 -9.33 -18.82 -5.88
CA SER A 114 -8.81 -17.70 -6.66
C SER A 114 -9.34 -16.31 -6.22
N SER A 115 -10.45 -16.28 -5.45
CA SER A 115 -11.05 -15.09 -4.84
C SER A 115 -10.47 -14.72 -3.48
N ASP A 116 -9.61 -15.54 -2.88
CA ASP A 116 -9.07 -15.25 -1.55
C ASP A 116 -8.32 -13.92 -1.53
N GLY A 117 -8.53 -13.13 -0.48
CA GLY A 117 -7.86 -11.86 -0.30
C GLY A 117 -6.36 -12.04 -0.04
N SER A 118 -5.54 -11.54 -0.95
CA SER A 118 -4.08 -11.58 -0.91
C SER A 118 -3.50 -10.17 -0.86
N VAL A 119 -2.38 -10.00 -0.13
CA VAL A 119 -1.67 -8.71 -0.05
C VAL A 119 -0.59 -8.67 -1.12
N ASP A 120 -0.75 -7.75 -2.07
CA ASP A 120 0.21 -7.48 -3.13
C ASP A 120 1.17 -6.35 -2.75
N ARG A 121 2.40 -6.45 -3.25
CA ARG A 121 3.37 -5.34 -3.29
C ARG A 121 3.19 -4.68 -4.65
N VAL A 122 2.53 -3.52 -4.67
CA VAL A 122 2.13 -2.88 -5.92
C VAL A 122 3.36 -2.61 -6.78
N ARG A 123 4.39 -1.98 -6.19
CA ARG A 123 5.74 -1.92 -6.73
C ARG A 123 6.53 -3.16 -6.31
N ASN A 124 6.87 -4.03 -7.26
CA ASN A 124 7.42 -5.36 -6.97
C ASN A 124 8.92 -5.36 -6.59
N ASP A 125 9.67 -4.33 -6.98
CA ASP A 125 11.05 -4.07 -6.55
C ASP A 125 11.13 -3.43 -5.15
N ALA A 126 10.01 -3.26 -4.45
CA ALA A 126 9.97 -2.83 -3.06
C ALA A 126 9.56 -3.97 -2.13
N GLY A 127 9.91 -3.83 -0.85
CA GLY A 127 9.51 -4.73 0.23
C GLY A 127 8.01 -4.62 0.57
N TYR A 128 7.60 -5.38 1.58
CA TYR A 128 6.31 -5.17 2.22
C TYR A 128 6.39 -3.94 3.13
N ALA A 129 5.99 -2.79 2.61
CA ALA A 129 6.09 -1.51 3.30
C ALA A 129 4.82 -0.69 3.16
N ALA A 130 4.52 0.13 4.18
CA ALA A 130 3.39 1.03 4.13
C ALA A 130 3.47 1.96 2.91
N GLY A 131 2.32 2.23 2.29
CA GLY A 131 2.29 2.96 1.02
C GLY A 131 2.47 2.12 -0.24
N ASN A 132 2.94 0.87 -0.14
CA ASN A 132 3.16 -0.03 -1.27
C ASN A 132 2.21 -1.25 -1.31
N LEU A 133 1.28 -1.35 -0.35
CA LEU A 133 0.46 -2.55 -0.19
C LEU A 133 -0.98 -2.32 -0.66
N ALA A 134 -1.52 -3.29 -1.38
CA ALA A 134 -2.92 -3.36 -1.75
C ALA A 134 -3.46 -4.78 -1.52
N VAL A 135 -4.72 -4.88 -1.09
CA VAL A 135 -5.43 -6.17 -1.00
C VAL A 135 -6.18 -6.41 -2.31
N MET A 136 -5.96 -7.56 -2.92
CA MET A 136 -6.63 -8.00 -4.14
C MET A 136 -6.83 -9.52 -4.12
N SER A 137 -7.58 -10.07 -5.08
CA SER A 137 -7.80 -11.52 -5.13
C SER A 137 -6.51 -12.25 -5.49
N THR A 138 -6.33 -13.47 -4.98
CA THR A 138 -5.20 -14.36 -5.30
C THR A 138 -5.00 -14.51 -6.81
N LYS A 139 -6.09 -14.60 -7.59
CA LYS A 139 -6.04 -14.56 -9.07
C LYS A 139 -5.31 -13.33 -9.62
N ALA A 140 -5.69 -12.14 -9.15
CA ALA A 140 -5.12 -10.88 -9.64
C ALA A 140 -3.66 -10.73 -9.21
N ASN A 141 -3.34 -11.12 -7.98
CA ASN A 141 -1.98 -11.07 -7.45
C ASN A 141 -1.05 -12.02 -8.23
N HIS A 142 -1.49 -13.26 -8.47
CA HIS A 142 -0.71 -14.22 -9.28
C HIS A 142 -0.50 -13.77 -10.72
N ALA A 143 -1.54 -13.25 -11.37
CA ALA A 143 -1.41 -12.74 -12.73
C ALA A 143 -0.50 -11.51 -12.81
N LYS A 144 -0.63 -10.57 -11.86
CA LYS A 144 0.26 -9.39 -11.77
C LYS A 144 1.71 -9.82 -11.55
N ALA A 145 1.96 -10.80 -10.70
CA ALA A 145 3.28 -11.31 -10.38
C ALA A 145 4.30 -10.17 -10.14
N GLY A 146 5.30 -10.06 -11.00
CA GLY A 146 6.33 -9.02 -10.96
C GLY A 146 6.14 -7.86 -11.93
N TYR A 147 5.05 -7.84 -12.70
CA TYR A 147 4.82 -6.89 -13.78
C TYR A 147 4.47 -5.48 -13.27
N GLY A 148 5.07 -4.48 -13.91
CA GLY A 148 4.88 -3.06 -13.61
C GLY A 148 3.81 -2.39 -14.47
N PHE A 149 3.78 -1.05 -14.45
CA PHE A 149 2.83 -0.27 -15.27
C PHE A 149 3.03 -0.53 -16.77
N ARG A 150 4.28 -0.53 -17.23
CA ARG A 150 4.65 -0.70 -18.64
C ARG A 150 4.23 -2.05 -19.20
N ASP A 151 4.53 -3.11 -18.47
CA ASP A 151 4.17 -4.48 -18.84
C ASP A 151 2.65 -4.62 -18.96
N ALA A 152 1.91 -4.13 -17.95
CA ALA A 152 0.45 -4.20 -17.92
C ALA A 152 -0.18 -3.46 -19.11
N ILE A 153 0.32 -2.27 -19.49
CA ILE A 153 -0.14 -1.57 -20.70
C ILE A 153 0.22 -2.36 -21.97
N GLY A 154 1.40 -2.97 -22.01
CA GLY A 154 1.81 -3.87 -23.09
C GLY A 154 0.82 -5.03 -23.27
N PHE A 155 0.41 -5.69 -22.18
CA PHE A 155 -0.57 -6.76 -22.19
C PHE A 155 -1.95 -6.30 -22.67
N VAL A 156 -2.43 -5.14 -22.22
CA VAL A 156 -3.69 -4.57 -22.74
C VAL A 156 -3.65 -4.45 -24.26
N ARG A 157 -2.59 -3.84 -24.80
CA ARG A 157 -2.42 -3.65 -26.25
C ARG A 157 -2.38 -5.00 -26.98
N GLN A 158 -1.59 -5.94 -26.49
CA GLN A 158 -1.48 -7.28 -27.09
C GLN A 158 -2.82 -8.01 -27.13
N ILE A 159 -3.61 -7.93 -26.06
CA ILE A 159 -4.93 -8.56 -25.99
C ILE A 159 -5.87 -7.92 -27.01
N GLU A 160 -5.91 -6.58 -27.08
CA GLU A 160 -6.78 -5.83 -27.99
C GLU A 160 -6.39 -6.04 -29.47
N THR A 161 -5.10 -6.04 -29.80
CA THR A 161 -4.62 -6.25 -31.18
C THR A 161 -4.70 -7.71 -31.61
N GLY A 162 -4.38 -8.64 -30.72
CA GLY A 162 -4.29 -10.06 -31.01
C GLY A 162 -5.61 -10.82 -30.89
N LYS A 163 -6.69 -10.15 -30.45
CA LYS A 163 -7.97 -10.79 -30.08
C LYS A 163 -7.80 -11.95 -29.09
N LEU A 164 -6.82 -11.85 -28.19
CA LEU A 164 -6.63 -12.83 -27.12
C LEU A 164 -7.80 -12.72 -26.13
N GLY A 165 -8.22 -13.82 -25.52
CA GLY A 165 -9.23 -13.78 -24.44
C GLY A 165 -8.71 -13.16 -23.14
N GLY A 166 -7.39 -13.16 -22.95
CA GLY A 166 -6.68 -12.63 -21.79
C GLY A 166 -5.23 -13.10 -21.74
N ILE A 167 -4.46 -12.57 -20.79
CA ILE A 167 -3.08 -12.98 -20.47
C ILE A 167 -3.05 -13.31 -18.98
N ASP A 168 -2.45 -14.45 -18.62
CA ASP A 168 -2.38 -14.97 -17.24
C ASP A 168 -3.76 -15.02 -16.53
N GLY A 169 -4.81 -15.30 -17.30
CA GLY A 169 -6.18 -15.41 -16.81
C GLY A 169 -6.87 -14.07 -16.53
N LEU A 170 -6.25 -12.93 -16.84
CA LEU A 170 -6.87 -11.60 -16.78
C LEU A 170 -7.23 -11.07 -18.16
N THR A 171 -8.40 -10.43 -18.25
CA THR A 171 -8.86 -9.76 -19.48
C THR A 171 -8.17 -8.40 -19.69
N ALA A 172 -8.29 -7.81 -20.89
CA ALA A 172 -7.80 -6.44 -21.14
C ALA A 172 -8.30 -5.45 -20.09
N ALA A 173 -9.61 -5.49 -19.77
CA ALA A 173 -10.22 -4.61 -18.79
C ALA A 173 -9.64 -4.78 -17.37
N GLN A 174 -9.19 -5.98 -17.00
CA GLN A 174 -8.53 -6.26 -15.72
C GLN A 174 -7.07 -5.83 -15.75
N TRP A 175 -6.34 -6.08 -16.84
CA TRP A 175 -4.99 -5.57 -17.04
C TRP A 175 -4.91 -4.04 -17.06
N SER A 176 -5.90 -3.35 -17.63
CA SER A 176 -5.96 -1.89 -17.55
C SER A 176 -6.09 -1.40 -16.10
N ARG A 177 -6.81 -2.15 -15.24
CA ARG A 177 -6.90 -1.83 -13.80
C ARG A 177 -5.58 -2.09 -13.08
N VAL A 178 -4.87 -3.16 -13.44
CA VAL A 178 -3.51 -3.44 -12.92
C VAL A 178 -2.56 -2.32 -13.30
N ALA A 179 -2.56 -1.89 -14.56
CA ALA A 179 -1.74 -0.78 -15.03
C ALA A 179 -1.99 0.49 -14.20
N VAL A 180 -3.25 0.88 -14.02
CA VAL A 180 -3.60 2.06 -13.21
C VAL A 180 -3.13 1.90 -11.76
N LEU A 181 -3.34 0.74 -11.14
CA LEU A 181 -2.86 0.48 -9.79
C LEU A 181 -1.33 0.62 -9.68
N CYS A 182 -0.57 0.04 -10.61
CA CYS A 182 0.88 0.14 -10.64
C CYS A 182 1.36 1.58 -10.88
N SER A 183 0.66 2.34 -11.74
CA SER A 183 1.02 3.72 -12.04
C SER A 183 1.02 4.65 -10.82
N PHE A 184 0.29 4.31 -9.76
CA PHE A 184 0.27 5.10 -8.54
C PHE A 184 1.62 5.14 -7.82
N VAL A 185 2.43 4.09 -7.91
CA VAL A 185 3.70 3.93 -7.20
C VAL A 185 4.90 3.81 -8.14
N GLU A 186 4.68 4.09 -9.42
CA GLU A 186 5.72 4.20 -10.44
C GLU A 186 5.84 5.69 -10.82
N PRO A 187 7.03 6.31 -10.69
CA PRO A 187 7.24 7.68 -11.13
C PRO A 187 7.02 7.78 -12.64
N LEU A 188 6.10 8.65 -13.06
CA LEU A 188 5.81 8.92 -14.47
C LEU A 188 6.12 10.37 -14.80
N ALA A 189 6.45 10.63 -16.07
CA ALA A 189 6.47 11.99 -16.57
C ALA A 189 5.06 12.60 -16.44
N HIS A 190 4.97 13.88 -16.07
CA HIS A 190 3.68 14.52 -15.78
C HIS A 190 2.71 14.47 -16.97
N ASP A 191 3.22 14.68 -18.18
CA ASP A 191 2.45 14.63 -19.42
C ASP A 191 1.86 13.25 -19.71
N GLU A 192 2.59 12.20 -19.35
CA GLU A 192 2.13 10.82 -19.42
C GLU A 192 1.09 10.53 -18.34
N ALA A 193 1.38 10.89 -17.08
CA ALA A 193 0.45 10.69 -15.96
C ALA A 193 -0.91 11.38 -16.19
N CYS A 194 -0.92 12.52 -16.91
CA CYS A 194 -2.15 13.21 -17.33
C CYS A 194 -3.06 12.38 -18.26
N THR A 195 -2.54 11.34 -18.90
CA THR A 195 -3.28 10.49 -19.85
C THR A 195 -3.82 9.22 -19.23
N VAL A 196 -3.39 8.88 -18.00
CA VAL A 196 -3.78 7.63 -17.35
C VAL A 196 -5.24 7.72 -16.86
N PRO A 197 -6.14 6.80 -17.28
CA PRO A 197 -7.52 6.77 -16.79
C PRO A 197 -7.60 6.25 -15.36
N LEU A 198 -8.44 6.82 -14.49
CA LEU A 198 -8.61 6.33 -13.11
C LEU A 198 -9.57 5.12 -13.04
N LEU A 199 -9.15 3.99 -13.63
CA LEU A 199 -9.94 2.76 -13.70
C LEU A 199 -10.01 1.98 -12.38
N VAL A 200 -9.23 2.41 -11.40
CA VAL A 200 -9.20 1.93 -10.02
C VAL A 200 -9.06 3.16 -9.15
N LEU A 201 -9.99 3.37 -8.21
CA LEU A 201 -9.74 4.37 -7.16
C LEU A 201 -8.58 3.88 -6.27
N PRO A 202 -7.66 4.76 -5.81
CA PRO A 202 -6.55 4.33 -4.98
C PRO A 202 -7.02 3.51 -3.77
N PRO A 203 -6.45 2.32 -3.54
CA PRO A 203 -6.62 1.61 -2.27
C PRO A 203 -6.23 2.50 -1.09
N ASN A 204 -6.86 2.28 0.06
CA ASN A 204 -6.56 3.06 1.25
C ASN A 204 -5.07 2.94 1.60
N ARG A 205 -4.47 4.06 2.01
CA ARG A 205 -3.04 4.17 2.38
C ARG A 205 -2.01 3.83 1.29
N LEU A 206 -2.42 3.59 0.04
CA LEU A 206 -1.47 3.49 -1.07
C LEU A 206 -0.90 4.88 -1.37
N ARG A 207 0.43 4.99 -1.53
CA ARG A 207 1.07 6.24 -1.93
C ARG A 207 0.79 6.54 -3.40
N LEU A 208 0.70 7.82 -3.73
CA LEU A 208 0.48 8.32 -5.09
C LEU A 208 1.68 9.21 -5.47
N PHE A 209 2.61 8.67 -6.26
CA PHE A 209 3.83 9.37 -6.65
C PHE A 209 3.59 10.45 -7.70
N ASN A 210 2.48 10.38 -8.43
CA ASN A 210 2.15 11.34 -9.49
C ASN A 210 1.09 12.33 -8.97
N PRO A 211 1.43 13.61 -8.73
CA PRO A 211 0.48 14.57 -8.14
C PRO A 211 -0.81 14.76 -8.95
N VAL A 212 -0.73 14.62 -10.28
CA VAL A 212 -1.91 14.69 -11.15
C VAL A 212 -2.88 13.53 -10.91
N GLN A 213 -2.38 12.34 -10.56
CA GLN A 213 -3.22 11.20 -10.18
C GLN A 213 -3.81 11.37 -8.78
N ALA A 214 -3.08 12.00 -7.84
CA ALA A 214 -3.63 12.41 -6.56
C ALA A 214 -4.79 13.39 -6.73
N LEU A 215 -4.64 14.36 -7.64
CA LEU A 215 -5.71 15.28 -8.00
C LEU A 215 -6.90 14.55 -8.65
N GLN A 216 -6.63 13.62 -9.56
CA GLN A 216 -7.64 12.78 -10.23
C GLN A 216 -8.46 11.99 -9.20
N ALA A 217 -7.79 11.36 -8.24
CA ALA A 217 -8.41 10.62 -7.16
C ALA A 217 -9.21 11.52 -6.23
N PHE A 218 -8.65 12.67 -5.82
CA PHE A 218 -9.31 13.64 -4.97
C PHE A 218 -10.65 14.11 -5.57
N ILE A 219 -10.66 14.50 -6.84
CA ILE A 219 -11.88 14.94 -7.53
C ILE A 219 -12.90 13.80 -7.64
N SER A 220 -12.44 12.61 -8.04
CA SER A 220 -13.32 11.46 -8.24
C SER A 220 -13.99 11.01 -6.94
N GLN A 221 -13.26 11.03 -5.83
CA GLN A 221 -13.78 10.64 -4.51
C GLN A 221 -14.85 11.60 -3.99
N GLN A 222 -14.91 12.84 -4.46
CA GLN A 222 -15.97 13.78 -4.06
C GLN A 222 -17.36 13.21 -4.36
N LEU A 223 -17.48 12.44 -5.44
CA LEU A 223 -18.72 11.84 -5.91
C LEU A 223 -19.20 10.65 -5.04
N LEU A 224 -18.36 10.14 -4.13
CA LEU A 224 -18.73 9.05 -3.22
C LEU A 224 -19.58 9.52 -2.02
N SER A 225 -19.64 10.83 -1.76
CA SER A 225 -20.32 11.38 -0.59
C SER A 225 -21.36 12.43 -0.99
N PRO A 226 -22.51 12.52 -0.29
CA PRO A 226 -23.50 13.57 -0.51
C PRO A 226 -22.90 14.98 -0.44
N GLY A 227 -23.51 15.96 -1.09
CA GLY A 227 -23.01 17.36 -1.11
C GLY A 227 -21.81 17.60 -2.03
N TRP A 228 -21.56 16.68 -2.97
CA TRP A 228 -20.46 16.78 -3.93
C TRP A 228 -20.51 18.03 -4.81
N SER A 229 -21.71 18.55 -5.11
CA SER A 229 -21.89 19.74 -5.96
C SER A 229 -21.28 20.99 -5.33
N HIS A 230 -21.57 21.22 -4.05
CA HIS A 230 -21.00 22.31 -3.27
C HIS A 230 -19.47 22.18 -3.14
N ARG A 231 -18.97 20.95 -2.92
CA ARG A 231 -17.52 20.71 -2.86
C ARG A 231 -16.82 20.92 -4.20
N ALA A 232 -17.45 20.53 -5.30
CA ALA A 232 -16.93 20.75 -6.65
C ALA A 232 -16.83 22.25 -6.98
N SER A 233 -17.86 23.05 -6.64
CA SER A 233 -17.82 24.51 -6.81
C SER A 233 -16.71 25.16 -5.96
N ARG A 234 -16.59 24.78 -4.68
CA ARG A 234 -15.50 25.28 -3.82
C ARG A 234 -14.12 24.83 -4.29
N PHE A 235 -14.01 23.69 -4.94
CA PHE A 235 -12.76 23.23 -5.55
C PHE A 235 -12.43 24.03 -6.80
N GLU A 236 -13.42 24.33 -7.65
CA GLU A 236 -13.27 25.20 -8.82
C GLU A 236 -12.67 26.56 -8.44
N ASP A 237 -13.10 27.13 -7.31
CA ASP A 237 -12.58 28.41 -6.80
C ASP A 237 -11.08 28.37 -6.47
N LEU A 238 -10.51 27.20 -6.22
CA LEU A 238 -9.08 27.04 -5.95
C LEU A 238 -8.23 27.00 -7.22
N LEU A 239 -8.83 26.76 -8.38
CA LEU A 239 -8.13 26.57 -9.65
C LEU A 239 -7.51 27.88 -10.18
N PRO A 240 -6.31 27.80 -10.79
CA PRO A 240 -5.61 28.98 -11.29
C PRO A 240 -6.20 29.47 -12.62
N GLY A 241 -6.69 30.71 -12.62
CA GLY A 241 -7.12 31.40 -13.84
C GLY A 241 -8.40 30.85 -14.50
N LYS A 242 -8.92 31.61 -15.46
CA LYS A 242 -10.15 31.26 -16.21
C LYS A 242 -10.00 29.98 -17.09
N PRO A 243 -8.85 29.72 -17.75
CA PRO A 243 -8.70 28.53 -18.60
C PRO A 243 -8.85 27.22 -17.81
N ALA A 244 -8.19 27.09 -16.66
CA ALA A 244 -8.25 25.87 -15.85
C ALA A 244 -9.67 25.63 -15.28
N LYS A 245 -10.35 26.68 -14.81
CA LYS A 245 -11.74 26.60 -14.35
C LYS A 245 -12.68 26.08 -15.45
N ARG A 246 -12.60 26.67 -16.64
CA ARG A 246 -13.42 26.25 -17.79
C ARG A 246 -13.14 24.80 -18.20
N ALA A 247 -11.86 24.42 -18.24
CA ALA A 247 -11.47 23.05 -18.58
C ALA A 247 -11.95 22.04 -17.53
N PHE A 248 -11.84 22.37 -16.24
CA PHE A 248 -12.38 21.57 -15.14
C PHE A 248 -13.89 21.36 -15.26
N LEU A 249 -14.66 22.43 -15.43
CA LEU A 249 -16.12 22.32 -15.60
C LEU A 249 -16.50 21.47 -16.82
N THR A 250 -15.78 21.63 -17.93
CA THR A 250 -16.00 20.81 -19.14
C THR A 250 -15.73 19.33 -18.88
N PHE A 251 -14.66 19.02 -18.14
CA PHE A 251 -14.35 17.66 -17.71
C PHE A 251 -15.42 17.12 -16.73
N PHE A 252 -15.78 17.90 -15.72
CA PHE A 252 -16.70 17.48 -14.68
C PHE A 252 -18.11 17.20 -15.24
N HIS A 253 -18.59 18.04 -16.17
CA HIS A 253 -19.83 17.80 -16.91
C HIS A 253 -19.76 16.63 -17.88
N ALA A 254 -18.57 16.20 -18.31
CA ALA A 254 -18.43 14.92 -19.02
C ALA A 254 -18.48 13.74 -18.04
N LEU A 255 -17.83 13.82 -16.88
CA LEU A 255 -17.77 12.72 -15.91
C LEU A 255 -19.12 12.46 -15.24
N LEU A 256 -19.75 13.51 -14.71
CA LEU A 256 -20.88 13.40 -13.79
C LEU A 256 -22.09 12.63 -14.36
N PRO A 257 -22.58 12.88 -15.59
CA PRO A 257 -23.73 12.15 -16.11
C PRO A 257 -23.52 10.64 -16.14
N ARG A 258 -22.30 10.19 -16.49
CA ARG A 258 -21.94 8.77 -16.56
C ARG A 258 -21.98 8.11 -15.19
N VAL A 259 -21.52 8.82 -14.16
CA VAL A 259 -21.58 8.34 -12.77
C VAL A 259 -23.02 8.27 -12.28
N LEU A 260 -23.85 9.27 -12.60
CA LEU A 260 -25.26 9.31 -12.20
C LEU A 260 -26.10 8.25 -12.92
N GLU A 261 -25.81 7.96 -14.19
CA GLU A 261 -26.48 6.92 -14.98
C GLU A 261 -26.15 5.53 -14.45
N ALA A 262 -24.86 5.23 -14.23
CA ALA A 262 -24.41 3.93 -13.75
C ALA A 262 -24.63 3.71 -12.25
N GLY A 263 -24.75 4.78 -11.46
CA GLY A 263 -24.84 4.75 -10.00
C GLY A 263 -26.26 4.74 -9.42
N ARG A 264 -27.32 4.71 -10.24
CA ARG A 264 -28.70 4.71 -9.72
C ARG A 264 -28.99 3.43 -8.93
N GLY A 265 -29.37 3.59 -7.65
CA GLY A 265 -29.97 2.52 -6.83
C GLY A 265 -29.01 1.56 -6.09
N GLY A 266 -27.73 1.90 -5.90
CA GLY A 266 -26.74 0.94 -5.37
C GLY A 266 -26.04 1.34 -4.07
N ALA A 267 -25.63 0.33 -3.29
CA ALA A 267 -24.71 0.42 -2.16
C ALA A 267 -23.39 1.16 -2.53
N ALA A 268 -22.65 1.67 -1.54
CA ALA A 268 -21.44 2.47 -1.74
C ALA A 268 -20.41 1.87 -2.72
N GLN A 269 -20.32 0.53 -2.80
CA GLN A 269 -19.45 -0.17 -3.73
C GLN A 269 -19.85 0.01 -5.20
N HIS A 270 -21.14 0.06 -5.51
CA HIS A 270 -21.62 0.28 -6.88
C HIS A 270 -21.30 1.71 -7.34
N THR A 271 -21.46 2.71 -6.48
CA THR A 271 -21.07 4.10 -6.78
C THR A 271 -19.58 4.18 -7.09
N ARG A 272 -18.73 3.47 -6.33
CA ARG A 272 -17.30 3.38 -6.61
C ARG A 272 -17.01 2.82 -8.00
N TRP A 273 -17.65 1.72 -8.39
CA TRP A 273 -17.46 1.15 -9.73
C TRP A 273 -17.99 2.05 -10.85
N ALA A 274 -19.12 2.73 -10.63
CA ALA A 274 -19.66 3.71 -11.58
C ALA A 274 -18.67 4.85 -11.85
N ILE A 275 -17.97 5.34 -10.83
CA ILE A 275 -16.91 6.34 -10.98
C ILE A 275 -15.74 5.78 -11.81
N GLU A 276 -15.21 4.61 -11.43
CA GLU A 276 -14.11 3.94 -12.14
C GLU A 276 -14.46 3.64 -13.62
N ASP A 277 -15.71 3.26 -13.90
CA ASP A 277 -16.16 2.96 -15.25
C ASP A 277 -16.42 4.22 -16.08
N ALA A 278 -16.83 5.33 -15.46
CA ALA A 278 -16.95 6.62 -16.15
C ALA A 278 -15.60 7.10 -16.72
N TRP A 279 -14.50 6.77 -16.06
CA TRP A 279 -13.13 7.03 -16.54
C TRP A 279 -12.75 6.20 -17.78
N ARG A 280 -13.47 5.14 -18.13
CA ARG A 280 -13.26 4.42 -19.41
C ARG A 280 -13.70 5.23 -20.62
N ASN A 281 -14.53 6.25 -20.42
CA ASN A 281 -15.12 6.96 -21.55
C ASN A 281 -14.09 7.88 -22.23
N PRO A 282 -13.89 7.77 -23.57
CA PRO A 282 -12.91 8.58 -24.29
C PRO A 282 -13.10 10.09 -24.15
N LEU A 283 -14.35 10.57 -24.04
CA LEU A 283 -14.63 11.99 -23.85
C LEU A 283 -14.18 12.47 -22.46
N VAL A 284 -14.42 11.67 -21.42
CA VAL A 284 -13.98 12.00 -20.05
C VAL A 284 -12.46 12.12 -20.02
N ILE A 285 -11.75 11.14 -20.60
CA ILE A 285 -10.29 11.16 -20.68
C ILE A 285 -9.78 12.34 -21.47
N LYS A 286 -10.32 12.60 -22.67
CA LYS A 286 -9.92 13.74 -23.49
C LYS A 286 -10.05 15.08 -22.73
N ARG A 287 -11.17 15.28 -22.03
CA ARG A 287 -11.41 16.51 -21.26
C ARG A 287 -10.52 16.59 -20.01
N TRP A 288 -10.33 15.47 -19.32
CA TRP A 288 -9.39 15.37 -18.21
C TRP A 288 -7.97 15.72 -18.65
N THR A 289 -7.43 15.08 -19.69
CA THR A 289 -6.08 15.35 -20.19
C THR A 289 -5.91 16.82 -20.57
N THR A 290 -6.93 17.43 -21.18
CA THR A 290 -6.91 18.86 -21.51
C THR A 290 -6.81 19.72 -20.26
N PHE A 291 -7.61 19.42 -19.22
CA PHE A 291 -7.57 20.14 -17.94
C PHE A 291 -6.24 19.91 -17.19
N ALA A 292 -5.82 18.65 -17.06
CA ALA A 292 -4.64 18.25 -16.32
C ALA A 292 -3.35 18.85 -16.90
N ARG A 293 -3.24 18.96 -18.23
CA ARG A 293 -2.08 19.59 -18.91
C ARG A 293 -1.98 21.10 -18.73
N LEU A 294 -3.03 21.77 -18.25
CA LEU A 294 -2.96 23.20 -17.88
C LEU A 294 -2.29 23.41 -16.51
N LEU A 295 -2.04 22.33 -15.77
CA LEU A 295 -1.43 22.34 -14.46
C LEU A 295 -0.07 21.66 -14.54
N THR A 296 0.90 22.16 -13.77
CA THR A 296 2.15 21.46 -13.49
C THR A 296 1.98 20.45 -12.34
N ALA A 297 2.92 19.53 -12.16
CA ALA A 297 2.92 18.59 -11.03
C ALA A 297 2.84 19.31 -9.67
N ALA A 298 3.64 20.36 -9.46
CA ALA A 298 3.63 21.17 -8.25
C ALA A 298 2.27 21.89 -8.03
N GLN A 299 1.62 22.36 -9.10
CA GLN A 299 0.28 22.96 -8.98
C GLN A 299 -0.77 21.92 -8.60
N CYS A 300 -0.70 20.70 -9.15
CA CYS A 300 -1.60 19.61 -8.76
C CYS A 300 -1.46 19.29 -7.26
N GLU A 301 -0.23 19.15 -6.77
CA GLU A 301 0.07 18.91 -5.36
C GLU A 301 -0.47 20.04 -4.46
N ALA A 302 -0.14 21.30 -4.78
CA ALA A 302 -0.60 22.46 -4.03
C ALA A 302 -2.13 22.58 -4.02
N LEU A 303 -2.81 22.21 -5.10
CA LEU A 303 -4.27 22.19 -5.17
C LEU A 303 -4.87 21.15 -4.21
N VAL A 304 -4.32 19.93 -4.18
CA VAL A 304 -4.77 18.86 -3.29
C VAL A 304 -4.52 19.23 -1.82
N ALA A 305 -3.35 19.80 -1.52
CA ALA A 305 -3.01 20.28 -0.17
C ALA A 305 -3.98 21.38 0.30
N ARG A 306 -4.22 22.41 -0.54
CA ARG A 306 -5.17 23.49 -0.24
C ARG A 306 -6.60 23.00 -0.08
N ALA A 307 -7.04 22.06 -0.93
CA ALA A 307 -8.37 21.47 -0.85
C ALA A 307 -8.56 20.65 0.44
N THR A 308 -7.52 19.92 0.84
CA THR A 308 -7.49 19.15 2.10
C THR A 308 -7.52 20.07 3.32
N ALA A 309 -6.71 21.12 3.33
CA ALA A 309 -6.71 22.13 4.40
C ALA A 309 -8.08 22.81 4.56
N LYS A 310 -8.81 23.01 3.45
CA LYS A 310 -10.19 23.53 3.44
C LYS A 310 -11.27 22.47 3.73
N LYS A 311 -10.87 21.24 4.08
CA LYS A 311 -11.74 20.10 4.37
C LYS A 311 -12.74 19.83 3.24
N LEU A 312 -12.28 19.95 1.99
CA LEU A 312 -13.08 19.67 0.80
C LEU A 312 -13.16 18.18 0.46
N GLY A 313 -12.42 17.29 1.14
CA GLY A 313 -12.50 15.84 0.92
C GLY A 313 -13.06 15.11 2.13
N SER A 314 -13.61 13.91 1.91
CA SER A 314 -13.98 12.97 2.98
C SER A 314 -12.78 12.15 3.47
N LEU A 315 -11.75 11.99 2.64
CA LEU A 315 -10.50 11.33 3.00
C LEU A 315 -9.42 12.34 3.37
N ARG A 316 -8.61 11.96 4.37
CA ARG A 316 -7.38 12.67 4.71
C ARG A 316 -6.33 12.35 3.64
N VAL A 317 -5.84 13.38 2.97
CA VAL A 317 -4.66 13.30 2.11
C VAL A 317 -3.49 13.90 2.87
N GLU A 318 -2.36 13.20 2.86
CA GLU A 318 -1.14 13.62 3.51
C GLU A 318 -0.05 13.75 2.46
N GLN A 319 0.60 14.90 2.44
CA GLN A 319 1.76 15.14 1.61
C GLN A 319 2.97 14.57 2.34
N LEU A 320 3.80 13.80 1.62
CA LEU A 320 5.06 13.28 2.11
C LEU A 320 6.19 13.87 1.27
N ALA A 321 7.32 14.16 1.90
CA ALA A 321 8.54 14.49 1.15
C ALA A 321 9.00 13.26 0.34
N ASP A 322 9.70 13.49 -0.76
CA ASP A 322 10.15 12.42 -1.67
C ASP A 322 11.01 11.37 -0.96
N GLU A 323 11.85 11.80 -0.02
CA GLU A 323 12.70 10.89 0.77
C GLU A 323 11.86 9.98 1.67
N GLN A 324 10.77 10.49 2.22
CA GLN A 324 9.84 9.74 3.07
C GLN A 324 8.87 8.88 2.24
N ALA A 325 8.63 9.25 0.98
CA ALA A 325 7.70 8.56 0.09
C ALA A 325 8.11 7.12 -0.25
N THR A 326 9.37 6.75 -0.01
CA THR A 326 9.88 5.37 -0.18
C THR A 326 10.58 4.82 1.06
N GLU A 327 10.49 5.52 2.19
CA GLU A 327 11.06 5.06 3.46
C GLU A 327 10.53 3.66 3.83
N GLY A 328 11.45 2.75 4.18
CA GLY A 328 11.15 1.37 4.53
C GLY A 328 10.88 0.43 3.34
N TRP A 329 10.91 0.92 2.09
CA TRP A 329 10.64 0.09 0.91
C TRP A 329 11.83 -0.79 0.52
N ASN A 330 13.03 -0.53 1.05
CA ASN A 330 14.27 -1.28 0.74
C ASN A 330 14.53 -1.39 -0.77
N LEU A 331 14.43 -0.27 -1.50
CA LEU A 331 14.59 -0.25 -2.95
C LEU A 331 16.00 -0.65 -3.40
N ASP A 332 17.04 -0.32 -2.62
CA ASP A 332 18.44 -0.67 -2.92
C ASP A 332 18.67 -2.18 -3.01
N SER A 333 17.95 -2.96 -2.20
CA SER A 333 17.97 -4.43 -2.23
C SER A 333 16.82 -5.03 -3.04
N ARG A 334 16.11 -4.22 -3.83
CA ARG A 334 14.90 -4.62 -4.57
C ARG A 334 13.83 -5.29 -3.68
N GLY A 335 13.70 -4.81 -2.44
CA GLY A 335 12.75 -5.32 -1.45
C GLY A 335 13.14 -6.63 -0.78
N TYR A 336 14.40 -7.04 -0.89
CA TYR A 336 14.95 -8.23 -0.21
C TYR A 336 15.62 -7.85 1.11
N VAL A 337 15.66 -8.79 2.06
CA VAL A 337 16.44 -8.63 3.29
C VAL A 337 17.93 -8.52 2.91
N PRO A 338 18.66 -7.48 3.36
CA PRO A 338 20.09 -7.40 3.16
C PRO A 338 20.79 -8.62 3.76
N HIS A 339 21.77 -9.19 3.07
CA HIS A 339 22.51 -10.37 3.55
C HIS A 339 23.52 -10.03 4.66
N SER A 340 23.40 -8.88 5.31
CA SER A 340 24.34 -8.47 6.36
C SER A 340 24.23 -9.42 7.55
N VAL A 341 25.40 -9.78 8.06
CA VAL A 341 25.55 -10.51 9.30
C VAL A 341 25.29 -9.54 10.45
N LEU A 342 24.32 -9.83 11.31
CA LEU A 342 24.07 -9.03 12.50
C LEU A 342 25.14 -9.37 13.54
N MET A 343 26.20 -8.56 13.59
CA MET A 343 27.16 -8.61 14.68
C MET A 343 26.43 -8.24 15.98
N LYS A 344 26.45 -9.17 16.95
CA LYS A 344 25.85 -9.01 18.28
C LYS A 344 26.40 -7.72 18.91
N ARG A 345 25.57 -6.68 19.05
CA ARG A 345 25.93 -5.53 19.90
C ARG A 345 26.13 -6.06 21.32
N TRP A 346 27.37 -6.08 21.79
CA TRP A 346 27.66 -6.27 23.21
C TRP A 346 26.98 -5.14 24.00
N PRO A 347 26.37 -5.43 25.15
CA PRO A 347 25.92 -4.37 26.03
C PRO A 347 27.15 -3.54 26.42
N ALA A 348 27.07 -2.23 26.21
CA ALA A 348 28.08 -1.30 26.66
C ALA A 348 28.34 -1.58 28.14
N THR A 349 29.59 -1.85 28.48
CA THR A 349 30.07 -1.94 29.85
C THR A 349 29.61 -0.70 30.60
N SER A 350 28.77 -0.92 31.61
CA SER A 350 28.41 0.08 32.59
C SER A 350 29.69 0.57 33.26
N SER A 351 30.19 1.74 32.85
CA SER A 351 31.16 2.47 33.64
C SER A 351 30.47 2.91 34.93
N HIS A 352 30.85 2.27 36.02
CA HIS A 352 30.60 2.79 37.36
C HIS A 352 31.28 4.15 37.50
N GLY A 353 30.47 5.21 37.46
CA GLY A 353 30.80 6.53 37.98
C GLY A 353 29.93 6.81 39.20
N VAL A 354 30.48 6.52 40.38
CA VAL A 354 30.14 7.24 41.63
C VAL A 354 30.49 8.71 41.35
N GLY A 355 29.68 9.75 41.54
CA GLY A 355 28.52 9.99 42.38
C GLY A 355 28.68 11.44 42.85
N GLU A 356 27.86 12.38 42.39
CA GLU A 356 27.74 13.69 43.03
C GLU A 356 26.36 14.33 42.71
N GLN A 357 25.78 14.96 43.73
CA GLN A 357 24.37 15.31 43.90
C GLN A 357 24.02 16.74 43.43
N ARG A 358 22.68 16.98 43.35
CA ARG A 358 21.90 18.25 43.36
C ARG A 358 21.62 18.88 41.99
N ALA A 359 20.47 19.50 41.69
CA ALA A 359 19.15 19.65 42.32
C ALA A 359 18.18 20.23 41.25
N ASP A 360 16.88 20.03 41.43
CA ASP A 360 15.72 20.80 40.93
C ASP A 360 15.61 21.26 39.46
N GLY A 361 14.50 20.86 38.80
CA GLY A 361 14.04 21.50 37.56
C GLY A 361 12.91 20.74 36.85
N ALA A 362 11.67 21.15 37.13
CA ALA A 362 10.43 21.03 36.35
C ALA A 362 10.37 20.04 35.15
N PHE A 363 9.50 19.02 35.28
CA PHE A 363 9.01 18.20 34.16
C PHE A 363 8.10 19.03 33.24
N GLN A 364 8.58 19.29 32.03
CA GLN A 364 7.77 19.76 30.90
C GLN A 364 7.69 18.60 29.89
N ALA A 365 6.53 17.96 29.80
CA ALA A 365 6.26 16.90 28.83
C ALA A 365 5.78 17.54 27.52
N SER A 366 6.61 17.45 26.47
CA SER A 366 6.23 17.78 25.10
C SER A 366 5.98 16.50 24.32
N LEU A 367 4.74 16.36 23.84
CA LEU A 367 4.30 15.35 22.87
C LEU A 367 4.85 15.70 21.48
N PRO A 368 5.35 14.74 20.68
CA PRO A 368 5.67 14.99 19.29
C PRO A 368 4.48 14.70 18.38
N LEU A 369 4.29 15.65 17.45
CA LEU A 369 3.39 15.71 16.31
C LEU A 369 3.69 14.64 15.26
#